data_AF-A0A937TY82-F1
#
_entry.id   AF-A0A937TY82-F1
#
_cell.length_a   1.000
_cell.length_b   1.000
_cell.length_c   1.000
_cell.angle_alpha   90.00
_cell.angle_beta   90.00
_cell.angle_gamma   90.00
#
_symmetry.space_group_name_H-M   'P 1'
#
loop_
_entity.id
_entity.type
_entity.pdbx_description
1 polymer ?
#
loop_
_entity_poly.entity_id
_entity_poly.type
_entity_poly.pdbx_seq_one_letter_code
_entity_poly.pdbx_strand_id
1 'polypeptide(L)'
;DTQMRQFILGIGPVFATKEALAIEIAALGGDNDAEKDKALRSLAAWPNADPCPALLEMAQGGKTKAQKILALRAYLDLAAKSGSNEQKLARNKKALPLIERTEEKRLLISKLRDIHHVDSLAMAESYFDDAAVVKEAKNAALDIIRRLRGKNDRDAVAATLSRIIESTEDKGIVRRAEEAMKGLAPKK
;
A
#
# COMPACT_ATOMS: atom_id res chain seq x y z
N ASP A 1 -25.70 -20.71 13.82
CA ASP A 1 -25.20 -20.54 15.19
C ASP A 1 -24.79 -19.07 15.40
N THR A 2 -25.71 -18.26 15.95
CA THR A 2 -25.53 -16.81 16.13
C THR A 2 -24.43 -16.48 17.14
N GLN A 3 -24.21 -17.37 18.11
CA GLN A 3 -23.25 -17.16 19.19
C GLN A 3 -21.81 -17.36 18.69
N MET A 4 -21.58 -18.38 17.86
CA MET A 4 -20.28 -18.59 17.19
C MET A 4 -19.94 -17.45 16.23
N ARG A 5 -20.93 -16.91 15.51
CA ARG A 5 -20.75 -15.74 14.63
C ARG A 5 -20.29 -14.50 15.41
N GLN A 6 -20.92 -14.22 16.55
CA GLN A 6 -20.57 -13.10 17.43
C GLN A 6 -19.20 -13.27 18.08
N PHE A 7 -18.81 -14.50 18.39
CA PHE A 7 -17.50 -14.82 18.95
C PHE A 7 -16.37 -14.61 17.95
N ILE A 8 -16.54 -15.06 16.70
CA ILE A 8 -15.52 -14.92 15.64
C ILE A 8 -15.35 -13.48 15.21
N LEU A 9 -16.44 -12.70 15.18
CA LEU A 9 -16.42 -11.28 14.82
C LEU A 9 -15.42 -10.51 15.69
N GLY A 10 -14.35 -9.99 15.09
CA GLY A 10 -13.29 -9.26 15.76
C GLY A 10 -12.01 -10.06 16.02
N ILE A 11 -12.07 -11.39 16.03
CA ILE A 11 -10.91 -12.28 16.23
C ILE A 11 -10.64 -13.18 15.01
N GLY A 12 -11.40 -13.03 13.92
CA GLY A 12 -11.19 -13.78 12.67
C GLY A 12 -9.73 -13.84 12.19
N PRO A 13 -8.93 -12.75 12.26
CA PRO A 13 -7.51 -12.75 11.90
C PRO A 13 -6.65 -13.75 12.66
N VAL A 14 -7.02 -14.11 13.89
CA VAL A 14 -6.28 -15.08 14.72
C VAL A 14 -6.36 -16.47 14.09
N PHE A 15 -7.51 -16.82 13.53
CA PHE A 15 -7.74 -18.11 12.88
C PHE A 15 -7.34 -18.08 11.41
N ALA A 16 -7.53 -16.93 10.74
CA ALA A 16 -7.20 -16.71 9.33
C ALA A 16 -7.78 -17.74 8.36
N THR A 17 -8.92 -18.36 8.71
CA THR A 17 -9.60 -19.35 7.86
C THR A 17 -10.59 -18.69 6.89
N LYS A 18 -11.00 -19.44 5.86
CA LYS A 18 -12.00 -18.97 4.90
C LYS A 18 -13.35 -18.72 5.56
N GLU A 19 -13.71 -19.53 6.54
CA GLU A 19 -14.97 -19.43 7.30
C GLU A 19 -14.98 -18.17 8.16
N ALA A 20 -13.88 -17.90 8.87
CA ALA A 20 -13.72 -16.68 9.65
C ALA A 20 -13.77 -15.45 8.73
N LEU A 21 -13.11 -15.50 7.57
CA LEU A 21 -13.15 -14.41 6.59
C LEU A 21 -14.57 -14.16 6.08
N ALA A 22 -15.31 -15.22 5.76
CA ALA A 22 -16.69 -15.12 5.31
C ALA A 22 -17.61 -14.48 6.37
N ILE A 23 -17.40 -14.80 7.66
CA ILE A 23 -18.15 -14.21 8.77
C ILE A 23 -17.89 -12.70 8.88
N GLU A 24 -16.61 -12.29 8.83
CA GLU A 24 -16.22 -10.88 8.91
C GLU A 24 -16.73 -10.08 7.69
N ILE A 25 -16.64 -10.64 6.47
CA ILE A 25 -17.19 -10.04 5.25
C ILE A 25 -18.72 -9.92 5.33
N ALA A 26 -19.41 -10.95 5.83
CA ALA A 26 -20.86 -10.90 5.99
C ALA A 26 -21.30 -9.81 6.99
N ALA A 27 -20.48 -9.51 8.00
CA ALA A 27 -20.75 -8.42 8.94
C ALA A 27 -20.60 -7.02 8.30
N LEU A 28 -19.73 -6.86 7.30
CA LEU A 28 -19.63 -5.61 6.53
C LEU A 28 -20.93 -5.27 5.79
N GLY A 29 -21.66 -6.27 5.31
CA GLY A 29 -22.92 -6.12 4.58
C GLY A 29 -24.18 -5.99 5.45
N GLY A 30 -24.06 -6.10 6.78
CA GLY A 30 -25.21 -6.02 7.69
C GLY A 30 -25.78 -4.61 7.87
N ASP A 31 -26.77 -4.45 8.74
CA ASP A 31 -27.35 -3.13 9.07
C ASP A 31 -26.79 -2.52 10.35
N ASN A 32 -26.08 -3.29 11.17
CA ASN A 32 -25.50 -2.82 12.42
C ASN A 32 -24.12 -2.17 12.20
N ASP A 33 -24.05 -0.84 12.34
CA ASP A 33 -22.81 -0.09 12.13
C ASP A 33 -21.70 -0.43 13.13
N ALA A 34 -22.04 -0.82 14.37
CA ALA A 34 -21.03 -1.26 15.34
C ALA A 34 -20.38 -2.59 14.94
N GLU A 35 -21.15 -3.50 14.34
CA GLU A 35 -20.62 -4.76 13.81
C GLU A 35 -19.75 -4.53 12.57
N LYS A 36 -20.14 -3.60 11.69
CA LYS A 36 -19.32 -3.22 10.53
C LYS A 36 -17.98 -2.65 10.93
N ASP A 37 -17.96 -1.72 11.89
CA ASP A 37 -16.72 -1.11 12.36
C ASP A 37 -15.81 -2.13 13.02
N LYS A 38 -16.38 -3.05 13.80
CA LYS A 38 -15.65 -4.17 14.41
C LYS A 38 -15.06 -5.09 13.34
N ALA A 39 -15.87 -5.48 12.35
CA ALA A 39 -15.44 -6.31 11.24
C ALA A 39 -14.33 -5.64 10.43
N LEU A 40 -14.47 -4.35 10.15
CA LEU A 40 -13.51 -3.61 9.34
C LEU A 40 -12.14 -3.50 10.02
N ARG A 41 -12.11 -3.24 11.33
CA ARG A 41 -10.86 -3.29 12.12
C ARG A 41 -10.27 -4.70 12.16
N SER A 42 -11.13 -5.71 12.27
CA SER A 42 -10.69 -7.10 12.25
C SER A 42 -10.04 -7.46 10.90
N LEU A 43 -10.71 -7.16 9.79
CA LEU A 43 -10.19 -7.41 8.45
C LEU A 43 -8.88 -6.65 8.19
N ALA A 44 -8.71 -5.42 8.69
CA ALA A 44 -7.44 -4.70 8.57
C ALA A 44 -6.25 -5.43 9.24
N ALA A 45 -6.52 -6.21 10.29
CA ALA A 45 -5.53 -7.01 10.99
C ALA A 45 -5.26 -8.39 10.35
N TRP A 46 -5.92 -8.71 9.23
CA TRP A 46 -5.76 -10.02 8.57
C TRP A 46 -4.30 -10.27 8.16
N PRO A 47 -3.79 -11.51 8.29
CA PRO A 47 -2.36 -11.79 8.05
C PRO A 47 -1.95 -11.75 6.59
N ASN A 48 -2.88 -11.85 5.65
CA ASN A 48 -2.62 -11.89 4.21
C ASN A 48 -3.59 -10.97 3.43
N ALA A 49 -3.58 -11.06 2.10
CA ALA A 49 -4.38 -10.22 1.20
C ALA A 49 -5.76 -10.79 0.88
N ASP A 50 -6.21 -11.86 1.52
CA ASP A 50 -7.50 -12.51 1.22
C ASP A 50 -8.71 -11.56 1.36
N PRO A 51 -8.75 -10.62 2.32
CA PRO A 51 -9.85 -9.64 2.40
C PRO A 51 -9.85 -8.55 1.34
N CYS A 52 -8.76 -8.39 0.57
CA CYS A 52 -8.60 -7.26 -0.35
C CYS A 52 -9.78 -7.08 -1.33
N PRO A 53 -10.36 -8.13 -1.96
CA PRO A 53 -11.51 -7.96 -2.84
C PRO A 53 -12.71 -7.29 -2.14
N ALA A 54 -13.12 -7.78 -0.97
CA ALA A 54 -14.24 -7.24 -0.23
C ALA A 54 -13.97 -5.83 0.31
N LEU A 55 -12.74 -5.55 0.77
CA LEU A 55 -12.35 -4.22 1.21
C LEU A 55 -12.34 -3.20 0.07
N LEU A 56 -11.96 -3.62 -1.15
CA LEU A 56 -11.99 -2.74 -2.32
C LEU A 56 -13.43 -2.38 -2.72
N GLU A 57 -14.34 -3.36 -2.72
CA GLU A 57 -15.76 -3.12 -2.97
C GLU A 57 -16.35 -2.14 -1.96
N MET A 58 -16.04 -2.31 -0.67
CA MET A 58 -16.49 -1.39 0.38
C MET A 58 -15.88 0.01 0.22
N ALA A 59 -14.61 0.12 -0.19
CA ALA A 59 -13.98 1.40 -0.47
C ALA A 59 -14.66 2.15 -1.63
N GLN A 60 -15.16 1.43 -2.63
CA GLN A 60 -15.88 2.00 -3.78
C GLN A 60 -17.34 2.37 -3.42
N GLY A 61 -18.06 1.44 -2.79
CA GLY A 61 -19.51 1.46 -2.64
C GLY A 61 -20.06 1.68 -1.23
N GLY A 62 -19.21 1.90 -0.22
CA GLY A 62 -19.64 2.06 1.18
C GLY A 62 -20.69 3.18 1.38
N LYS A 63 -21.62 2.97 2.32
CA LYS A 63 -22.75 3.89 2.55
C LYS A 63 -22.30 5.26 3.07
N THR A 64 -21.24 5.28 3.88
CA THR A 64 -20.71 6.52 4.47
C THR A 64 -19.27 6.78 4.05
N LYS A 65 -18.86 8.06 4.04
CA LYS A 65 -17.47 8.45 3.76
C LYS A 65 -16.48 7.82 4.74
N ALA A 66 -16.86 7.68 6.02
CA ALA A 66 -16.03 7.05 7.04
C ALA A 66 -15.77 5.56 6.71
N GLN A 67 -16.80 4.81 6.31
CA GLN A 67 -16.66 3.41 5.90
C GLN A 67 -15.73 3.27 4.69
N LYS A 68 -15.90 4.10 3.65
CA LYS A 68 -15.04 4.08 2.46
C LYS A 68 -13.57 4.33 2.81
N ILE A 69 -13.30 5.33 3.64
CA ILE A 69 -11.92 5.68 4.07
C ILE A 69 -11.29 4.54 4.86
N LEU A 70 -12.02 3.97 5.84
CA LEU A 70 -11.51 2.88 6.65
C LEU A 70 -11.25 1.61 5.81
N ALA A 71 -12.15 1.30 4.87
CA ALA A 71 -11.98 0.19 3.93
C ALA A 71 -10.78 0.38 3.00
N LEU A 72 -10.59 1.58 2.45
CA LEU A 72 -9.44 1.89 1.62
C LEU A 72 -8.12 1.76 2.39
N ARG A 73 -8.07 2.21 3.65
CA ARG A 73 -6.87 2.09 4.48
C ARG A 73 -6.55 0.63 4.80
N ALA A 74 -7.55 -0.13 5.24
CA ALA A 74 -7.42 -1.56 5.47
C ALA A 74 -6.95 -2.28 4.19
N TYR A 75 -7.52 -1.93 3.03
CA TYR A 75 -7.09 -2.48 1.74
C TYR A 75 -5.60 -2.22 1.47
N LEU A 76 -5.15 -0.97 1.60
CA LEU A 76 -3.75 -0.59 1.34
C LEU A 76 -2.80 -1.32 2.30
N ASP A 77 -3.18 -1.50 3.56
CA ASP A 77 -2.39 -2.25 4.53
C ASP A 77 -2.19 -3.72 4.14
N LEU A 78 -3.22 -4.37 3.60
CA LEU A 78 -3.17 -5.78 3.21
C LEU A 78 -2.61 -6.01 1.81
N ALA A 79 -2.79 -5.06 0.88
CA ALA A 79 -2.43 -5.20 -0.52
C ALA A 79 -0.95 -5.56 -0.73
N ALA A 80 -0.07 -5.13 0.18
CA ALA A 80 1.37 -5.36 0.15
C ALA A 80 1.85 -6.60 0.96
N LYS A 81 0.99 -7.28 1.74
CA LYS A 81 1.44 -8.30 2.70
C LYS A 81 1.89 -9.63 2.09
N SER A 82 1.22 -10.12 1.04
CA SER A 82 1.42 -11.49 0.53
C SER A 82 1.54 -11.56 -1.00
N GLY A 83 2.06 -12.65 -1.54
CA GLY A 83 2.23 -12.85 -2.97
C GLY A 83 3.47 -12.18 -3.57
N SER A 84 3.61 -12.29 -4.90
CA SER A 84 4.73 -11.71 -5.66
C SER A 84 4.66 -10.19 -5.71
N ASN A 85 5.76 -9.53 -6.08
CA ASN A 85 5.78 -8.07 -6.23
C ASN A 85 4.76 -7.58 -7.27
N GLU A 86 4.57 -8.35 -8.35
CA GLU A 86 3.60 -8.07 -9.42
C GLU A 86 2.17 -8.16 -8.89
N GLN A 87 1.87 -9.17 -8.05
CA GLN A 87 0.56 -9.30 -7.40
C GLN A 87 0.29 -8.15 -6.43
N LYS A 88 1.28 -7.75 -5.63
CA LYS A 88 1.18 -6.60 -4.73
C LYS A 88 0.95 -5.31 -5.50
N LEU A 89 1.67 -5.10 -6.60
CA LEU A 89 1.50 -3.95 -7.49
C LEU A 89 0.12 -3.92 -8.13
N ALA A 90 -0.34 -5.04 -8.68
CA ALA A 90 -1.64 -5.13 -9.31
C ALA A 90 -2.77 -4.75 -8.34
N ARG A 91 -2.66 -5.15 -7.06
CA ARG A 91 -3.61 -4.70 -6.02
C ARG A 91 -3.49 -3.20 -5.76
N ASN A 92 -2.30 -2.68 -5.47
CA ASN A 92 -2.14 -1.25 -5.21
C ASN A 92 -2.60 -0.36 -6.38
N LYS A 93 -2.37 -0.77 -7.64
CA LYS A 93 -2.88 -0.09 -8.84
C LYS A 93 -4.41 0.03 -8.85
N LYS A 94 -5.14 -0.98 -8.35
CA LYS A 94 -6.62 -0.94 -8.27
C LYS A 94 -7.15 0.09 -7.27
N ALA A 95 -6.35 0.45 -6.26
CA ALA A 95 -6.75 1.45 -5.27
C ALA A 95 -6.47 2.89 -5.71
N LEU A 96 -5.59 3.12 -6.69
CA LEU A 96 -5.19 4.46 -7.12
C LEU A 96 -6.36 5.42 -7.40
N PRO A 97 -7.45 5.01 -8.10
CA PRO A 97 -8.55 5.91 -8.40
C PRO A 97 -9.35 6.36 -7.16
N LEU A 98 -9.16 5.70 -6.02
CA LEU A 98 -9.87 5.97 -4.76
C LEU A 98 -9.05 6.83 -3.80
N ILE A 99 -7.76 7.06 -4.09
CA ILE A 99 -6.84 7.78 -3.22
C ILE A 99 -6.93 9.27 -3.50
N GLU A 100 -7.64 9.98 -2.63
CA GLU A 100 -7.81 11.43 -2.74
C GLU A 100 -7.03 12.18 -1.67
N ARG A 101 -7.01 11.68 -0.43
CA ARG A 101 -6.46 12.42 0.71
C ARG A 101 -4.98 12.12 0.88
N THR A 102 -4.26 13.11 1.41
CA THR A 102 -2.84 13.02 1.76
C THR A 102 -2.51 11.78 2.58
N GLU A 103 -3.40 11.41 3.51
CA GLU A 103 -3.15 10.28 4.41
C GLU A 103 -3.15 8.93 3.68
N GLU A 104 -4.04 8.76 2.69
CA GLU A 104 -4.05 7.56 1.88
C GLU A 104 -2.89 7.55 0.87
N LYS A 105 -2.49 8.71 0.33
CA LYS A 105 -1.27 8.84 -0.49
C LYS A 105 -0.04 8.41 0.30
N ARG A 106 0.15 8.94 1.51
CA ARG A 106 1.27 8.60 2.40
C ARG A 106 1.25 7.11 2.76
N LEU A 107 0.07 6.55 3.02
CA LEU A 107 -0.08 5.13 3.29
C LEU A 107 0.37 4.29 2.09
N LEU A 108 -0.14 4.56 0.88
CA LEU A 108 0.28 3.87 -0.34
C LEU A 108 1.81 3.96 -0.52
N ILE A 109 2.38 5.16 -0.48
CA ILE A 109 3.82 5.41 -0.64
C ILE A 109 4.63 4.59 0.36
N SER A 110 4.18 4.51 1.61
CA SER A 110 4.81 3.68 2.64
C SER A 110 4.84 2.20 2.24
N LYS A 111 3.74 1.68 1.68
CA LYS A 111 3.65 0.28 1.24
C LYS A 111 4.49 -0.04 0.00
N LEU A 112 4.69 0.93 -0.90
CA LEU A 112 5.51 0.74 -2.10
C LEU A 112 6.97 0.40 -1.75
N ARG A 113 7.47 0.84 -0.59
CA ARG A 113 8.84 0.57 -0.11
C ARG A 113 9.17 -0.91 0.03
N ASP A 114 8.15 -1.74 0.27
CA ASP A 114 8.29 -3.18 0.46
C ASP A 114 7.96 -3.97 -0.82
N ILE A 115 7.72 -3.29 -1.93
CA ILE A 115 7.49 -3.88 -3.25
C ILE A 115 8.69 -3.55 -4.13
N HIS A 116 9.63 -4.48 -4.27
CA HIS A 116 10.90 -4.22 -4.96
C HIS A 116 10.78 -4.52 -6.46
N HIS A 117 10.10 -3.64 -7.19
CA HIS A 117 9.86 -3.78 -8.63
C HIS A 117 9.86 -2.41 -9.32
N VAL A 118 10.32 -2.30 -10.56
CA VAL A 118 10.47 -1.01 -11.25
C VAL A 118 9.16 -0.21 -11.32
N ASP A 119 8.02 -0.86 -11.55
CA ASP A 119 6.70 -0.20 -11.46
C ASP A 119 6.36 0.42 -10.10
N SER A 120 6.89 -0.07 -8.97
CA SER A 120 6.68 0.58 -7.67
C SER A 120 7.50 1.86 -7.56
N LEU A 121 8.68 1.89 -8.18
CA LEU A 121 9.49 3.10 -8.31
C LEU A 121 8.76 4.15 -9.14
N ALA A 122 8.22 3.77 -10.31
CA ALA A 122 7.45 4.67 -11.15
C ALA A 122 6.20 5.22 -10.42
N MET A 123 5.53 4.38 -9.61
CA MET A 123 4.39 4.82 -8.80
C MET A 123 4.79 5.75 -7.65
N ALA A 124 5.96 5.56 -7.02
CA ALA A 124 6.47 6.52 -6.05
C ALA A 124 6.83 7.86 -6.72
N GLU A 125 7.42 7.80 -7.91
CA GLU A 125 7.80 8.97 -8.70
C GLU A 125 6.60 9.85 -9.09
N SER A 126 5.41 9.27 -9.33
CA SER A 126 4.22 10.07 -9.65
C SER A 126 3.78 11.03 -8.54
N TYR A 127 4.33 10.89 -7.33
CA TYR A 127 4.06 11.77 -6.20
C TYR A 127 5.16 12.82 -5.96
N PHE A 128 6.14 12.97 -6.85
CA PHE A 128 7.24 13.92 -6.67
C PHE A 128 6.81 15.39 -6.78
N ASP A 129 5.71 15.66 -7.46
CA ASP A 129 5.18 17.02 -7.63
C ASP A 129 4.06 17.34 -6.62
N ASP A 130 3.70 16.38 -5.76
CA ASP A 130 2.73 16.57 -4.69
C ASP A 130 3.43 17.07 -3.42
N ALA A 131 3.35 18.38 -3.17
CA ALA A 131 3.98 19.03 -2.03
C ALA A 131 3.62 18.41 -0.66
N ALA A 132 2.46 17.74 -0.54
CA ALA A 132 2.03 17.16 0.72
C ALA A 132 2.70 15.82 1.05
N VAL A 133 3.29 15.13 0.05
CA VAL A 133 3.91 13.81 0.20
C VAL A 133 5.24 13.63 -0.55
N VAL A 134 5.76 14.68 -1.19
CA VAL A 134 7.00 14.65 -2.01
C VAL A 134 8.19 14.09 -1.22
N LYS A 135 8.32 14.44 0.06
CA LYS A 135 9.43 13.97 0.90
C LYS A 135 9.34 12.46 1.12
N GLU A 136 8.15 11.96 1.45
CA GLU A 136 7.89 10.53 1.64
C GLU A 136 8.07 9.77 0.32
N ALA A 137 7.61 10.33 -0.80
CA ALA A 137 7.75 9.75 -2.13
C ALA A 137 9.22 9.56 -2.53
N LYS A 138 10.04 10.60 -2.39
CA LYS A 138 11.48 10.54 -2.69
C LYS A 138 12.22 9.55 -1.79
N ASN A 139 11.90 9.52 -0.49
CA ASN A 139 12.48 8.52 0.41
C ASN A 139 12.07 7.09 0.02
N ALA A 140 10.80 6.88 -0.33
CA ALA A 140 10.32 5.58 -0.77
C ALA A 140 11.03 5.11 -2.05
N ALA A 141 11.18 6.00 -3.03
CA ALA A 141 11.93 5.74 -4.26
C ALA A 141 13.36 5.28 -3.96
N LEU A 142 14.09 5.98 -3.08
CA LEU A 142 15.45 5.60 -2.69
C LEU A 142 15.52 4.20 -2.02
N ASP A 143 14.53 3.86 -1.20
CA ASP A 143 14.50 2.55 -0.54
C ASP A 143 14.16 1.42 -1.50
N ILE A 144 13.26 1.67 -2.46
CA ILE A 144 12.95 0.75 -3.55
C ILE A 144 14.22 0.51 -4.37
N ILE A 145 14.88 1.57 -4.84
CA ILE A 145 16.12 1.53 -5.63
C ILE A 145 17.19 0.67 -4.96
N ARG A 146 17.40 0.84 -3.64
CA ARG A 146 18.39 0.06 -2.89
C ARG A 146 18.16 -1.45 -2.95
N ARG A 147 16.91 -1.88 -3.14
CA ARG A 147 16.50 -3.29 -3.12
C ARG A 147 16.17 -3.83 -4.52
N LEU A 148 16.09 -2.98 -5.54
CA LEU A 148 15.97 -3.40 -6.93
C LEU A 148 17.22 -4.18 -7.35
N ARG A 149 17.01 -5.28 -8.07
CA ARG A 149 18.08 -6.17 -8.57
C ARG A 149 18.02 -6.41 -10.08
N GLY A 150 17.03 -5.84 -10.77
CA GLY A 150 16.89 -5.99 -12.21
C GLY A 150 17.99 -5.24 -12.96
N LYS A 151 18.78 -5.95 -13.75
CA LYS A 151 19.81 -5.32 -14.61
C LYS A 151 19.21 -4.37 -15.64
N ASN A 152 17.98 -4.65 -16.07
CA ASN A 152 17.24 -3.84 -17.04
C ASN A 152 16.61 -2.59 -16.43
N ASP A 153 16.59 -2.47 -15.10
CA ASP A 153 15.98 -1.32 -14.41
C ASP A 153 16.93 -0.13 -14.32
N ARG A 154 18.19 -0.30 -14.73
CA ARG A 154 19.27 0.68 -14.54
C ARG A 154 18.94 2.06 -15.09
N ASP A 155 18.35 2.13 -16.28
CA ASP A 155 18.03 3.41 -16.92
C ASP A 155 16.89 4.11 -16.19
N ALA A 156 15.85 3.36 -15.79
CA ALA A 156 14.75 3.88 -14.98
C ALA A 156 15.25 4.38 -13.61
N VAL A 157 16.12 3.61 -12.95
CA VAL A 157 16.73 4.01 -11.67
C VAL A 157 17.57 5.27 -11.84
N ALA A 158 18.41 5.36 -12.87
CA ALA A 158 19.22 6.53 -13.13
C ALA A 158 18.35 7.77 -13.37
N ALA A 159 17.30 7.65 -14.19
CA ALA A 159 16.36 8.74 -14.45
C ALA A 159 15.69 9.24 -13.16
N THR A 160 15.16 8.33 -12.32
CA THR A 160 14.51 8.72 -11.06
C THR A 160 15.52 9.35 -10.09
N LEU A 161 16.76 8.85 -10.00
CA LEU A 161 17.81 9.45 -9.15
C LEU A 161 18.19 10.86 -9.59
N SER A 162 18.38 11.10 -10.89
CA SER A 162 18.64 12.45 -11.42
C SER A 162 17.50 13.40 -11.06
N ARG A 163 16.26 12.97 -11.27
CA ARG A 163 15.08 13.77 -10.92
C ARG A 163 15.02 14.09 -9.43
N ILE A 164 15.39 13.15 -8.55
CA ILE A 164 15.47 13.41 -7.10
C ILE A 164 16.51 14.49 -6.80
N ILE A 165 17.72 14.37 -7.37
CA ILE A 165 18.84 15.31 -7.14
C ILE A 165 18.46 16.73 -7.62
N GLU A 166 17.85 16.84 -8.80
CA GLU A 166 17.51 18.14 -9.41
C GLU A 166 16.33 18.83 -8.73
N SER A 167 15.41 18.08 -8.11
CA SER A 167 14.15 18.63 -7.61
C SER A 167 14.07 18.75 -6.08
N THR A 168 15.14 18.44 -5.34
CA THR A 168 15.12 18.45 -3.86
C THR A 168 16.22 19.30 -3.26
N GLU A 169 15.86 20.14 -2.28
CA GLU A 169 16.83 20.90 -1.48
C GLU A 169 17.25 20.15 -0.20
N ASP A 170 16.58 19.03 0.11
CA ASP A 170 16.91 18.20 1.27
C ASP A 170 18.25 17.49 1.04
N LYS A 171 19.31 18.07 1.63
CA LYS A 171 20.70 17.58 1.53
C LYS A 171 20.85 16.11 1.88
N GLY A 172 20.03 15.58 2.80
CA GLY A 172 20.05 14.17 3.18
C GLY A 172 19.55 13.27 2.05
N ILE A 173 18.50 13.69 1.35
CA ILE A 173 17.96 12.99 0.18
C ILE A 173 18.91 13.10 -1.01
N VAL A 174 19.45 14.30 -1.30
CA VAL A 174 20.43 14.52 -2.37
C VAL A 174 21.63 13.58 -2.20
N ARG A 175 22.25 13.58 -1.01
CA ARG A 175 23.43 12.75 -0.74
C ARG A 175 23.15 11.26 -0.98
N ARG A 176 22.02 10.75 -0.49
CA ARG A 176 21.63 9.35 -0.68
C ARG A 176 21.40 9.03 -2.17
N ALA A 177 20.83 9.96 -2.93
CA ALA A 177 20.61 9.79 -4.36
C ALA A 177 21.93 9.77 -5.14
N GLU A 178 22.86 10.67 -4.83
CA GLU A 178 24.20 10.70 -5.44
C GLU A 178 25.02 9.44 -5.13
N GLU A 179 24.96 8.94 -3.90
CA GLU A 179 25.60 7.68 -3.50
C GLU A 179 25.03 6.50 -4.29
N ALA A 180 23.71 6.42 -4.44
CA ALA A 180 23.06 5.41 -5.25
C ALA A 180 23.45 5.52 -6.73
N MET A 181 23.53 6.74 -7.27
CA MET A 181 23.93 7.01 -8.66
C MET A 181 25.36 6.53 -8.94
N LYS A 182 26.30 6.81 -8.02
CA LYS A 182 27.68 6.32 -8.11
C LYS A 182 27.74 4.80 -8.09
N GLY A 183 26.87 4.15 -7.30
CA GLY A 183 26.75 2.70 -7.23
C GLY A 183 26.25 2.05 -8.53
N LEU A 184 25.56 2.80 -9.40
CA LEU A 184 25.18 2.31 -10.73
C LEU A 184 26.36 2.30 -11.69
N ALA A 185 27.33 3.20 -11.59
CA ALA A 185 28.46 3.26 -12.52
C ALA A 185 29.15 1.89 -12.64
N PRO A 186 29.50 1.44 -13.87
CA PRO A 186 30.17 0.16 -14.03
C PRO A 186 31.47 0.19 -13.21
N LYS A 187 31.70 -0.84 -12.37
CA LYS A 187 32.98 -0.99 -11.68
C LYS A 187 34.05 -1.12 -12.76
N LYS A 188 35.00 -0.17 -12.77
CA LYS A 188 36.18 -0.20 -13.63
C LYS A 188 37.01 -1.46 -13.37
#